data_AF-A0A7S3J1I6-F1
#
_entry.id   AF-A0A7S3J1I6-F1
#
_cell.length_a   1.000
_cell.length_b   1.000
_cell.length_c   1.000
_cell.angle_alpha   90.00
_cell.angle_beta   90.00
_cell.angle_gamma   90.00
#
_symmetry.space_group_name_H-M   'P 1'
#
loop_
_entity.id
_entity.type
_entity.pdbx_description
1 polymer ?
#
loop_
_entity_poly.entity_id
_entity_poly.type
_entity_poly.pdbx_seq_one_letter_code
_entity_poly.pdbx_strand_id
1 'polypeptide(L)'
;DLSKNNKQMDKIQKSLEAFLENKRKEFPRFFFLSNDELLQILAAAQDIRKVEKHCSKIFCNIMKLKLGEDSNSNQIYAIISAEGESVAYQPPVKARSEEKIEATLTEIEQKMVETIAKKLSKFYSEYDFTNIDKSSWVFNDIGQVVSAFSQIIWTELC
;
A
#
# COMPACT_ATOMS: atom_id res chain seq x y z
N ASP A 1 -43.30 -17.61 12.31
CA ASP A 1 -42.87 -16.36 11.64
C ASP A 1 -41.62 -16.51 10.76
N LEU A 2 -41.62 -17.36 9.73
CA LEU A 2 -40.48 -17.47 8.79
C LEU A 2 -40.44 -16.34 7.75
N SER A 3 -41.61 -15.88 7.28
CA SER A 3 -41.71 -14.79 6.30
C SER A 3 -41.20 -13.45 6.86
N LYS A 4 -41.38 -13.19 8.17
CA LYS A 4 -40.86 -11.98 8.82
C LYS A 4 -39.34 -12.02 8.95
N ASN A 5 -38.77 -13.17 9.35
CA ASN A 5 -37.32 -13.35 9.43
C ASN A 5 -36.66 -13.20 8.05
N ASN A 6 -37.26 -13.77 7.00
CA ASN A 6 -36.76 -13.60 5.62
C ASN A 6 -36.75 -12.13 5.18
N LYS A 7 -37.83 -11.38 5.46
CA LYS A 7 -37.89 -9.94 5.14
C LYS A 7 -36.88 -9.10 5.90
N GLN A 8 -36.52 -9.48 7.12
CA GLN A 8 -35.45 -8.80 7.89
C GLN A 8 -34.07 -9.12 7.31
N MET A 9 -33.84 -10.37 6.93
CA MET A 9 -32.58 -10.80 6.29
C MET A 9 -32.34 -10.07 4.97
N ASP A 10 -33.36 -9.97 4.11
CA ASP A 10 -33.28 -9.24 2.84
C ASP A 10 -32.95 -7.75 3.03
N LYS A 11 -33.48 -7.13 4.09
CA LYS A 11 -33.18 -5.73 4.42
C LYS A 11 -31.74 -5.56 4.87
N ILE A 12 -31.25 -6.44 5.75
CA ILE A 12 -29.88 -6.40 6.25
C ILE A 12 -28.90 -6.59 5.08
N GLN A 13 -29.18 -7.54 4.18
CA GLN A 13 -28.33 -7.80 3.03
C GLN A 13 -28.23 -6.58 2.10
N LYS A 14 -29.35 -5.94 1.76
CA LYS A 14 -29.35 -4.72 0.94
C LYS A 14 -28.64 -3.54 1.61
N SER A 15 -28.84 -3.35 2.91
CA SER A 15 -28.14 -2.30 3.66
C SER A 15 -26.63 -2.55 3.72
N LEU A 16 -26.22 -3.82 3.85
CA LEU A 16 -24.81 -4.20 3.85
C LEU A 16 -24.17 -3.98 2.49
N GLU A 17 -24.84 -4.36 1.40
CA GLU A 17 -24.36 -4.11 0.04
C GLU A 17 -24.17 -2.62 -0.24
N ALA A 18 -25.16 -1.79 0.11
CA ALA A 18 -25.05 -0.34 -0.02
C ALA A 18 -23.90 0.25 0.82
N PHE A 19 -23.69 -0.28 2.03
CA PHE A 19 -22.57 0.12 2.88
C PHE A 19 -21.21 -0.24 2.27
N LEU A 20 -21.04 -1.46 1.78
CA LEU A 20 -19.81 -1.91 1.11
C LEU A 20 -19.54 -1.12 -0.17
N GLU A 21 -20.58 -0.80 -0.94
CA GLU A 21 -20.44 0.02 -2.14
C GLU A 21 -19.97 1.45 -1.80
N ASN A 22 -20.48 2.04 -0.72
CA ASN A 22 -19.98 3.32 -0.23
C ASN A 22 -18.51 3.24 0.18
N LYS A 23 -18.10 2.15 0.84
CA LYS A 23 -16.68 1.93 1.20
C LYS A 23 -15.77 1.76 -0.02
N ARG A 24 -16.25 1.10 -1.09
CA ARG A 24 -15.51 1.01 -2.36
C ARG A 24 -15.37 2.37 -3.06
N LYS A 25 -16.35 3.26 -2.90
CA LYS A 25 -16.25 4.65 -3.40
C LYS A 25 -15.23 5.47 -2.63
N GLU A 26 -15.11 5.25 -1.31
CA GLU A 26 -14.09 5.90 -0.47
C GLU A 26 -12.66 5.43 -0.83
N PHE A 27 -12.46 4.15 -1.14
CA PHE A 27 -11.17 3.59 -1.55
C PHE A 27 -11.31 2.64 -2.76
N PRO A 28 -11.05 3.11 -3.99
CA PRO A 28 -11.30 2.35 -5.23
C PRO A 28 -10.58 1.00 -5.32
N ARG A 29 -9.43 0.81 -4.65
CA ARG A 29 -8.74 -0.49 -4.68
C ARG A 29 -9.55 -1.61 -4.02
N PHE A 30 -10.58 -1.31 -3.21
CA PHE A 30 -11.50 -2.33 -2.69
C PHE A 30 -12.42 -2.97 -3.74
N PHE A 31 -12.46 -2.47 -4.97
CA PHE A 31 -13.13 -3.17 -6.07
C PHE A 31 -12.43 -4.49 -6.45
N PHE A 32 -11.15 -4.66 -6.09
CA PHE A 32 -10.39 -5.90 -6.33
C PHE A 32 -10.66 -7.00 -5.28
N LEU A 33 -11.47 -6.70 -4.25
CA LEU A 33 -11.80 -7.63 -3.18
C LEU A 33 -13.23 -8.13 -3.30
N SER A 34 -13.43 -9.41 -2.97
CA SER A 34 -14.78 -9.96 -2.75
C SER A 34 -15.45 -9.31 -1.53
N ASN A 35 -16.78 -9.41 -1.44
CA ASN A 35 -17.53 -8.81 -0.32
C ASN A 35 -17.08 -9.39 1.03
N ASP A 36 -16.81 -10.69 1.10
CA ASP A 36 -16.36 -11.36 2.32
C ASP A 36 -14.97 -10.88 2.76
N GLU A 37 -14.05 -10.70 1.81
CA GLU A 37 -12.71 -10.18 2.11
C GLU A 37 -12.73 -8.72 2.55
N LEU A 38 -13.58 -7.91 1.91
CA LEU A 38 -13.77 -6.52 2.32
C LEU A 38 -14.33 -6.44 3.74
N LEU A 39 -15.30 -7.30 4.09
CA LEU A 39 -15.82 -7.39 5.45
C LEU A 39 -14.75 -7.84 6.45
N GLN A 40 -13.88 -8.78 6.08
CA GLN A 40 -12.77 -9.21 6.94
C GLN A 40 -11.79 -8.05 7.21
N ILE A 41 -11.44 -7.25 6.20
CA ILE A 41 -10.59 -6.07 6.38
C ILE A 41 -11.26 -5.03 7.25
N LEU A 42 -12.54 -4.74 7.03
CA LEU A 42 -13.29 -3.76 7.83
C LEU A 42 -13.47 -4.23 9.28
N ALA A 43 -13.69 -5.52 9.51
CA ALA A 43 -13.78 -6.10 10.85
C ALA A 43 -12.41 -6.16 11.56
N ALA A 44 -11.34 -6.29 10.80
CA ALA A 44 -9.96 -6.32 11.30
C ALA A 44 -9.26 -4.96 11.23
N ALA A 45 -9.99 -3.85 11.07
CA ALA A 45 -9.43 -2.51 10.90
C ALA A 45 -8.45 -2.08 12.01
N GLN A 46 -8.58 -2.67 13.21
CA GLN A 46 -7.69 -2.41 14.35
C GLN A 46 -6.35 -3.16 14.29
N ASP A 47 -6.26 -4.23 13.50
CA ASP A 47 -5.09 -5.12 13.43
C ASP A 47 -4.55 -5.18 11.98
N ILE A 48 -3.55 -4.34 11.71
CA ILE A 48 -2.89 -4.23 10.39
C ILE A 48 -2.31 -5.58 9.93
N ARG A 49 -1.91 -6.46 10.87
CA ARG A 49 -1.32 -7.78 10.53
C ARG A 49 -2.31 -8.66 9.79
N LYS A 50 -3.60 -8.51 10.07
CA LYS A 50 -4.66 -9.24 9.35
C LYS A 50 -4.90 -8.65 7.96
N VAL A 51 -4.73 -7.34 7.82
CA VAL A 51 -4.88 -6.63 6.54
C VAL A 51 -3.73 -6.99 5.57
N GLU A 52 -2.54 -7.30 6.08
CA GLU A 52 -1.36 -7.70 5.30
C GLU A 52 -1.67 -8.81 4.27
N LYS A 53 -2.49 -9.81 4.63
CA LYS A 53 -2.86 -10.93 3.74
C LYS A 53 -3.65 -10.50 2.52
N HIS A 54 -4.36 -9.38 2.62
CA HIS A 54 -5.18 -8.84 1.54
C HIS A 54 -4.43 -7.77 0.75
N CYS A 55 -3.32 -7.23 1.27
CA CYS A 55 -2.50 -6.20 0.61
C CYS A 55 -2.04 -6.63 -0.78
N SER A 56 -1.70 -7.90 -0.98
CA SER A 56 -1.25 -8.43 -2.29
C SER A 56 -2.33 -8.34 -3.39
N LYS A 57 -3.61 -8.23 -3.03
CA LYS A 57 -4.73 -8.07 -3.99
C LYS A 57 -5.05 -6.61 -4.29
N ILE A 58 -4.85 -5.71 -3.33
CA ILE A 58 -5.18 -4.28 -3.46
C ILE A 58 -3.99 -3.44 -3.92
N PHE A 59 -2.76 -3.92 -3.73
CA PHE A 59 -1.52 -3.24 -4.13
C PHE A 59 -0.70 -4.08 -5.09
N CYS A 60 -0.09 -3.40 -6.05
CA CYS A 60 0.81 -4.01 -7.01
C CYS A 60 2.16 -4.27 -6.31
N ASN A 61 2.57 -5.53 -6.24
CA ASN A 61 3.88 -5.94 -5.71
C ASN A 61 4.20 -5.45 -4.27
N ILE A 62 3.18 -5.30 -3.41
CA ILE A 62 3.37 -5.14 -1.97
C ILE A 62 2.90 -6.43 -1.31
N MET A 63 3.86 -7.23 -0.83
CA MET A 63 3.58 -8.54 -0.25
C MET A 63 3.53 -8.50 1.28
N LYS A 64 4.38 -7.69 1.91
CA LYS A 64 4.48 -7.59 3.36
C LYS A 64 4.63 -6.16 3.85
N LEU A 65 4.18 -5.93 5.08
CA LEU A 65 4.34 -4.65 5.80
C LEU A 65 5.30 -4.85 6.97
N LYS A 66 6.38 -4.07 7.02
CA LYS A 66 7.29 -4.07 8.16
C LYS A 66 6.70 -3.23 9.29
N LEU A 67 6.12 -3.91 10.27
CA LEU A 67 5.56 -3.29 11.47
C LEU A 67 6.62 -3.13 12.57
N GLY A 68 6.39 -2.20 13.49
CA GLY A 68 7.22 -2.03 14.69
C GLY A 68 7.17 -3.25 15.61
N GLU A 69 8.25 -3.47 16.36
CA GLU A 69 8.37 -4.59 17.32
C GLU A 69 7.49 -4.40 18.57
N ASP A 70 7.18 -3.15 18.91
CA ASP A 70 6.27 -2.87 20.02
C ASP A 70 4.85 -3.33 19.67
N SER A 71 4.31 -4.23 20.49
CA SER A 71 2.97 -4.81 20.29
C SER A 71 1.82 -3.79 20.32
N ASN A 72 2.11 -2.54 20.72
CA ASN A 72 1.17 -1.41 20.75
C ASN A 72 1.43 -0.35 19.66
N SER A 73 2.51 -0.47 18.89
CA SER A 73 2.81 0.46 17.80
C SER A 73 2.27 -0.12 16.49
N ASN A 74 1.05 0.30 16.14
CA ASN A 74 0.48 0.11 14.80
C ASN A 74 1.22 1.01 13.77
N GLN A 75 2.54 0.95 13.76
CA GLN A 75 3.41 1.77 12.93
C GLN A 75 4.01 0.92 11.82
N ILE A 76 3.89 1.43 10.59
CA ILE A 76 4.40 0.79 9.37
C ILE A 76 5.69 1.52 8.99
N TYR A 77 6.80 0.81 9.11
CA TYR A 77 8.14 1.33 8.84
C TYR A 77 8.60 1.10 7.41
N ALA A 78 8.11 0.06 6.75
CA ALA A 78 8.45 -0.23 5.36
C ALA A 78 7.40 -1.10 4.68
N ILE A 79 7.37 -1.05 3.37
CA ILE A 79 6.72 -2.07 2.53
C ILE A 79 7.79 -3.00 1.95
N ILE A 80 7.41 -4.25 1.70
CA ILE A 80 8.30 -5.28 1.16
C ILE A 80 7.61 -5.93 -0.05
N SER A 81 8.35 -6.04 -1.16
CA SER A 81 7.88 -6.67 -2.40
C SER A 81 7.92 -8.20 -2.34
N ALA A 82 7.40 -8.87 -3.38
CA ALA A 82 7.49 -10.33 -3.50
C ALA A 82 8.94 -10.81 -3.69
N GLU A 83 9.77 -10.00 -4.33
CA GLU A 83 11.19 -10.24 -4.58
C GLU A 83 12.09 -9.91 -3.39
N GLY A 84 11.51 -9.33 -2.32
CA GLY A 84 12.23 -8.96 -1.11
C GLY A 84 12.79 -7.52 -1.12
N GLU A 85 12.46 -6.72 -2.12
CA GLU A 85 12.81 -5.29 -2.12
C GLU A 85 12.06 -4.59 -1.00
N SER A 86 12.71 -3.66 -0.30
CA SER A 86 12.08 -2.93 0.81
C SER A 86 12.15 -1.42 0.61
N VAL A 87 11.02 -0.76 0.77
CA VAL A 87 10.90 0.71 0.75
C VAL A 87 10.56 1.18 2.16
N ALA A 88 11.55 1.77 2.83
CA ALA A 88 11.41 2.31 4.17
C ALA A 88 10.78 3.70 4.16
N TYR A 89 9.84 3.94 5.08
CA TYR A 89 9.15 5.21 5.27
C TYR A 89 9.82 6.07 6.34
N GLN A 90 10.00 7.36 6.02
CA GLN A 90 10.49 8.36 6.95
C GLN A 90 9.65 9.66 6.82
N PRO A 91 8.83 10.02 7.82
CA PRO A 91 8.51 9.26 9.04
C PRO A 91 7.64 8.00 8.77
N PRO A 92 7.57 7.03 9.70
CA PRO A 92 6.71 5.85 9.56
C PRO A 92 5.22 6.21 9.57
N VAL A 93 4.41 5.46 8.82
CA VAL A 93 2.95 5.61 8.77
C VAL A 93 2.35 5.05 10.07
N LYS A 94 1.42 5.78 10.68
CA LYS A 94 0.77 5.36 11.93
C LYS A 94 -0.67 4.95 11.62
N ALA A 95 -1.02 3.67 11.72
CA ALA A 95 -2.42 3.28 11.73
C ALA A 95 -2.99 3.55 13.11
N ARG A 96 -3.70 4.66 13.27
CA ARG A 96 -4.38 4.96 14.53
C ARG A 96 -5.64 4.11 14.63
N SER A 97 -5.88 3.54 15.81
CA SER A 97 -7.06 2.69 16.07
C SER A 97 -8.41 3.42 15.88
N GLU A 98 -8.39 4.76 15.91
CA GLU A 98 -9.54 5.64 15.72
C GLU A 98 -9.74 6.04 14.25
N GLU A 99 -8.73 5.85 13.40
CA GLU A 99 -8.80 6.21 12.00
C GLU A 99 -9.39 5.08 11.15
N LYS A 100 -10.13 5.47 10.12
CA LYS A 100 -10.67 4.56 9.10
C LYS A 100 -9.52 3.82 8.43
N ILE A 101 -9.64 2.50 8.25
CA ILE A 101 -8.61 1.68 7.57
C ILE A 101 -8.30 2.20 6.17
N GLU A 102 -9.30 2.77 5.49
CA GLU A 102 -9.16 3.41 4.18
C GLU A 102 -8.16 4.57 4.20
N ALA A 103 -8.18 5.37 5.26
CA ALA A 103 -7.25 6.50 5.41
C ALA A 103 -5.82 6.00 5.59
N THR A 104 -5.61 4.98 6.42
CA THR A 104 -4.29 4.35 6.59
C THR A 104 -3.78 3.75 5.28
N LEU A 105 -4.61 2.99 4.55
CA LEU A 105 -4.21 2.40 3.27
C LEU A 105 -3.86 3.47 2.22
N THR A 106 -4.61 4.57 2.21
CA THR A 106 -4.33 5.73 1.35
C THR A 106 -3.02 6.42 1.74
N GLU A 107 -2.74 6.55 3.04
CA GLU A 107 -1.49 7.13 3.52
C GLU A 107 -0.27 6.27 3.15
N ILE A 108 -0.38 4.94 3.25
CA ILE A 108 0.66 4.00 2.80
C ILE A 108 0.97 4.24 1.31
N GLU A 109 -0.06 4.36 0.48
CA GLU A 109 0.10 4.59 -0.96
C GLU A 109 0.78 5.95 -1.24
N GLN A 110 0.31 7.02 -0.61
CA GLN A 110 0.90 8.35 -0.76
C GLN A 110 2.36 8.35 -0.32
N LYS A 111 2.68 7.75 0.83
CA LYS A 111 4.05 7.66 1.35
C LYS A 111 4.95 6.81 0.47
N MET A 112 4.43 5.73 -0.12
CA MET A 112 5.17 4.95 -1.12
C MET A 112 5.58 5.82 -2.30
N VAL A 113 4.63 6.52 -2.92
CA VAL A 113 4.89 7.38 -4.08
C VAL A 113 5.88 8.49 -3.71
N GLU A 114 5.67 9.18 -2.58
CA GLU A 114 6.57 10.21 -2.09
C GLU A 114 8.00 9.69 -1.87
N THR A 115 8.15 8.51 -1.28
CA THR A 115 9.46 7.94 -0.96
C THR A 115 10.22 7.55 -2.23
N ILE A 116 9.54 6.92 -3.18
CA ILE A 116 10.14 6.53 -4.46
C ILE A 116 10.53 7.78 -5.26
N ALA A 117 9.66 8.79 -5.31
CA ALA A 117 9.96 10.06 -5.98
C ALA A 117 11.17 10.76 -5.35
N LYS A 118 11.23 10.82 -4.00
CA LYS A 118 12.37 11.40 -3.28
C LYS A 118 13.67 10.65 -3.56
N LYS A 119 13.63 9.31 -3.58
CA LYS A 119 14.80 8.49 -3.94
C LYS A 119 15.26 8.81 -5.34
N LEU A 120 14.36 8.86 -6.32
CA LEU A 120 14.70 9.20 -7.70
C LEU A 120 15.29 10.61 -7.83
N SER A 121 14.71 11.61 -7.17
CA SER A 121 15.27 12.98 -7.14
C SER A 121 16.67 13.03 -6.53
N LYS A 122 16.89 12.27 -5.44
CA LYS A 122 18.20 12.16 -4.80
C LYS A 122 19.23 11.56 -5.75
N PHE A 123 18.90 10.43 -6.39
CA PHE A 123 19.74 9.81 -7.41
C PHE A 123 20.10 10.80 -8.52
N TYR A 124 19.12 11.54 -9.03
CA TYR A 124 19.37 12.53 -10.06
C TYR A 124 20.31 13.66 -9.61
N SER A 125 20.17 14.15 -8.38
CA SER A 125 20.99 15.26 -7.87
C SER A 125 22.43 14.88 -7.52
N GLU A 126 22.66 13.63 -7.10
CA GLU A 126 23.97 13.16 -6.65
C GLU A 126 24.82 12.61 -7.79
N TYR A 127 24.22 12.34 -8.95
CA TYR A 127 24.91 11.64 -10.04
C TYR A 127 25.59 12.61 -11.01
N ASP A 128 26.87 12.35 -11.26
CA ASP A 128 27.63 13.03 -12.30
C ASP A 128 27.45 12.31 -13.64
N PHE A 129 26.75 12.95 -14.56
CA PHE A 129 26.47 12.42 -15.90
C PHE A 129 27.72 12.31 -16.78
N THR A 130 28.87 12.87 -16.37
CA THR A 130 30.10 12.87 -17.17
C THR A 130 30.96 11.63 -16.97
N ASN A 131 30.80 10.88 -15.87
CA ASN A 131 31.58 9.66 -15.58
C ASN A 131 30.67 8.55 -15.04
N ILE A 132 30.03 7.82 -15.97
CA ILE A 132 28.96 6.88 -15.64
C ILE A 132 29.53 5.47 -15.40
N ASP A 133 29.75 5.10 -14.14
CA ASP A 133 29.92 3.68 -13.77
C ASP A 133 28.57 3.04 -13.47
N LYS A 134 28.05 2.27 -14.43
CA LYS A 134 26.76 1.54 -14.29
C LYS A 134 26.73 0.56 -13.13
N SER A 135 27.87 -0.05 -12.80
CA SER A 135 27.92 -1.08 -11.74
C SER A 135 27.71 -0.45 -10.36
N SER A 136 28.06 0.82 -10.22
CA SER A 136 28.03 1.52 -8.94
C SER A 136 26.62 1.80 -8.42
N TRP A 137 25.62 2.02 -9.28
CA TRP A 137 24.26 2.44 -8.86
C TRP A 137 23.18 1.39 -9.12
N VAL A 138 23.40 0.45 -10.03
CA VAL A 138 22.40 -0.58 -10.38
C VAL A 138 22.01 -1.45 -9.18
N PHE A 139 22.92 -1.67 -8.24
CA PHE A 139 22.68 -2.50 -7.04
C PHE A 139 22.39 -1.69 -5.76
N ASN A 140 22.33 -0.35 -5.84
CA ASN A 140 22.24 0.50 -4.65
C ASN A 140 20.81 0.76 -4.16
N ASP A 141 19.81 0.63 -5.03
CA ASP A 141 18.42 0.90 -4.66
C ASP A 141 17.46 -0.05 -5.39
N ILE A 142 16.16 0.12 -5.14
CA ILE A 142 15.08 -0.69 -5.69
C ILE A 142 15.06 -0.63 -7.22
N GLY A 143 14.72 -1.76 -7.84
CA GLY A 143 14.74 -1.92 -9.29
C GLY A 143 13.90 -0.89 -10.03
N GLN A 144 12.77 -0.44 -9.44
CA GLN A 144 11.93 0.60 -10.04
C GLN A 144 12.67 1.94 -10.17
N VAL A 145 13.40 2.37 -9.13
CA VAL A 145 14.16 3.64 -9.15
C VAL A 145 15.32 3.53 -10.12
N VAL A 146 16.06 2.42 -10.06
CA VAL A 146 17.20 2.12 -10.95
C VAL A 146 16.76 2.12 -12.42
N SER A 147 15.64 1.48 -12.74
CA SER A 147 15.12 1.42 -14.12
C SER A 147 14.65 2.79 -14.61
N ALA A 148 13.92 3.54 -13.79
CA ALA A 148 13.47 4.89 -14.16
C ALA A 148 14.67 5.82 -14.40
N PHE A 149 15.66 5.76 -13.52
CA PHE A 149 16.89 6.54 -13.65
C PHE A 149 17.70 6.17 -14.91
N SER A 150 17.77 4.87 -15.23
CA SER A 150 18.41 4.39 -16.47
C SER A 150 17.80 5.03 -17.72
N GLN A 151 16.47 5.15 -17.77
CA GLN A 151 15.74 5.75 -18.88
C GLN A 151 15.99 7.25 -18.98
N ILE A 152 16.06 7.95 -17.84
CA ILE A 152 16.41 9.38 -17.78
C ILE A 152 17.81 9.60 -18.35
N ILE A 153 18.81 8.86 -17.85
CA ILE A 153 20.18 8.93 -18.38
C ILE A 153 20.21 8.67 -19.89
N TRP A 154 19.53 7.62 -20.35
CA TRP A 154 19.53 7.28 -21.76
C TRP A 154 18.96 8.41 -22.63
N THR A 155 17.92 9.10 -22.14
CA THR A 155 17.28 10.21 -22.84
C THR A 155 18.13 11.49 -22.83
N GLU A 156 18.88 11.76 -21.77
CA GLU A 156 19.78 12.93 -21.68
C GLU A 156 21.07 12.77 -22.50
N LEU A 157 21.51 11.53 -22.73
CA LEU A 157 22.74 11.22 -23.49
C LEU A 157 22.53 11.05 -25.00
N CYS A 158 21.28 10.86 -25.45
CA CYS A 158 20.93 10.74 -26.87
C CYS A 158 20.55 12.10 -27.46
#